data_AF-A0A7X6X1A5-F1
#
_entry.id   AF-A0A7X6X1A5-F1
#
_cell.length_a   1.000
_cell.length_b   1.000
_cell.length_c   1.000
_cell.angle_alpha   90.00
_cell.angle_beta   90.00
_cell.angle_gamma   90.00
#
_symmetry.space_group_name_H-M   'P 1'
#
loop_
_entity.id
_entity.type
_entity.pdbx_description
1 polymer ?
#
loop_
_entity_poly.entity_id
_entity_poly.type
_entity_poly.pdbx_seq_one_letter_code
_entity_poly.pdbx_strand_id
1 'polypeptide(L)'
;MFLKNILAALVLGGVLAGCASTGNRSVQADDLRKEETYLITDTVISELDFPALQRNLFQHRAACGSAPRFVMHEGETAYASLFETADTPESYEDVVIADLIQYPDSWRAPMRVAISFYSYYNNSDVQQRVAAMLGAVRSPGVCM
;
A
#
# COMPACT_ATOMS: atom_id res chain seq x y z
N MET A 1 61.86 -34.70 -22.66
CA MET A 1 62.70 -35.15 -21.53
C MET A 1 62.39 -34.24 -20.34
N PHE A 2 61.73 -34.82 -19.33
CA PHE A 2 61.43 -34.33 -17.97
C PHE A 2 60.68 -33.00 -17.83
N LEU A 3 59.34 -33.03 -17.75
CA LEU A 3 58.56 -33.28 -16.52
C LEU A 3 58.91 -32.27 -15.43
N LYS A 4 58.19 -31.14 -15.40
CA LYS A 4 58.30 -30.11 -14.36
C LYS A 4 56.90 -29.78 -13.83
N ASN A 5 56.78 -29.89 -12.50
CA ASN A 5 55.69 -29.44 -11.62
C ASN A 5 54.56 -30.46 -11.46
N ILE A 6 54.68 -31.46 -10.58
CA ILE A 6 54.58 -31.41 -9.10
C ILE A 6 53.20 -30.90 -8.63
N LEU A 7 52.42 -31.86 -8.08
CA LEU A 7 51.51 -31.81 -6.93
C LEU A 7 50.73 -30.49 -6.66
N ALA A 8 49.43 -30.47 -6.46
CA ALA A 8 48.72 -31.28 -5.47
C ALA A 8 47.20 -31.31 -5.70
N ALA A 9 46.62 -32.46 -5.37
CA ALA A 9 45.19 -32.72 -5.21
C ALA A 9 44.65 -32.18 -3.87
N LEU A 10 43.31 -32.27 -3.70
CA LEU A 10 42.46 -31.79 -2.60
C LEU A 10 42.13 -30.29 -2.72
N VAL A 11 40.87 -29.87 -2.80
CA VAL A 11 39.79 -30.14 -1.84
C VAL A 11 38.44 -30.24 -2.55
N LEU A 12 37.80 -31.40 -2.37
CA LEU A 12 36.35 -31.58 -2.44
C LEU A 12 35.69 -30.85 -1.26
N GLY A 13 34.56 -30.19 -1.52
CA GLY A 13 33.51 -30.00 -0.53
C GLY A 13 33.34 -28.57 -0.05
N GLY A 14 32.15 -28.02 -0.27
CA GLY A 14 31.72 -26.85 0.48
C GLY A 14 30.57 -26.07 -0.12
N VAL A 15 29.36 -26.62 -0.01
CA VAL A 15 28.15 -25.83 0.29
C VAL A 15 27.78 -24.70 -0.69
N LEU A 16 27.12 -25.03 -1.80
CA LEU A 16 26.07 -24.14 -2.34
C LEU A 16 24.72 -24.55 -1.72
N ALA A 17 24.66 -24.54 -0.39
CA ALA A 17 23.42 -24.47 0.34
C ALA A 17 23.37 -23.09 1.00
N GLY A 18 22.30 -22.34 0.75
CA GLY A 18 21.94 -21.20 1.58
C GLY A 18 22.49 -19.84 1.16
N CYS A 19 22.03 -19.34 0.01
CA CYS A 19 21.45 -18.01 0.02
C CYS A 19 20.06 -18.07 -0.63
N ALA A 20 19.24 -19.01 -0.16
CA ALA A 20 17.88 -18.60 0.13
C ALA A 20 18.01 -17.57 1.26
N SER A 21 18.21 -16.31 0.90
CA SER A 21 17.92 -15.25 1.85
C SER A 21 16.40 -15.29 2.05
N THR A 22 15.95 -16.17 2.93
CA THR A 22 14.91 -15.79 3.89
C THR A 22 15.49 -14.73 4.81
N GLY A 23 15.98 -13.64 4.22
CA GLY A 23 16.04 -12.37 4.91
C GLY A 23 14.58 -12.00 5.11
N ASN A 24 14.24 -11.63 6.35
CA ASN A 24 12.93 -11.13 6.71
C ASN A 24 12.40 -10.23 5.59
N ARG A 25 11.51 -10.78 4.75
CA ARG A 25 10.91 -10.02 3.66
C ARG A 25 10.00 -9.04 4.35
N SER A 26 10.38 -7.75 4.33
CA SER A 26 9.51 -6.71 4.87
C SER A 26 8.17 -6.79 4.13
N VAL A 27 7.09 -6.68 4.87
CA VAL A 27 5.73 -6.77 4.33
C VAL A 27 5.58 -5.72 3.25
N GLN A 28 5.27 -6.15 2.02
CA GLN A 28 5.06 -5.24 0.90
C GLN A 28 3.57 -4.92 0.75
N ALA A 29 3.25 -3.77 0.13
CA ALA A 29 1.87 -3.39 -0.15
C ALA A 29 1.08 -4.49 -0.88
N ASP A 30 1.71 -5.16 -1.85
CA ASP A 30 1.08 -6.24 -2.62
C ASP A 30 0.86 -7.51 -1.80
N ASP A 31 1.57 -7.71 -0.70
CA ASP A 31 1.36 -8.86 0.17
C ASP A 31 0.06 -8.67 0.99
N LEU A 32 -0.30 -7.43 1.33
CA LEU A 32 -1.57 -7.09 2.01
C LEU A 32 -2.80 -7.26 1.12
N ARG A 33 -2.66 -7.07 -0.20
CA ARG A 33 -3.79 -7.11 -1.16
C ARG A 33 -4.21 -8.53 -1.57
N LYS A 34 -3.32 -9.50 -1.41
CA LYS A 34 -3.52 -10.88 -1.92
C LYS A 34 -4.44 -11.72 -1.06
N GLU A 35 -4.47 -11.45 0.24
CA GLU A 35 -5.20 -12.26 1.22
C GLU A 35 -6.36 -11.46 1.79
N GLU A 36 -7.57 -12.02 1.73
CA GLU A 36 -8.76 -11.41 2.35
C GLU A 36 -8.60 -11.20 3.86
N THR A 37 -7.68 -11.92 4.51
CA THR A 37 -7.39 -11.77 5.95
C THR A 37 -6.89 -10.38 6.33
N TYR A 38 -6.22 -9.67 5.43
CA TYR A 38 -5.73 -8.31 5.69
C TYR A 38 -6.74 -7.21 5.29
N LEU A 39 -7.89 -7.60 4.73
CA LEU A 39 -8.98 -6.67 4.44
C LEU A 39 -9.62 -6.24 5.76
N ILE A 40 -9.62 -4.92 6.00
CA ILE A 40 -10.21 -4.31 7.18
C ILE A 40 -11.67 -3.98 6.94
N THR A 41 -11.97 -3.29 5.85
CA THR A 41 -13.32 -2.87 5.49
C THR A 41 -13.39 -2.37 4.06
N ASP A 42 -14.60 -2.41 3.50
CA ASP A 42 -14.95 -1.82 2.22
C ASP A 42 -16.00 -0.73 2.41
N THR A 43 -15.87 0.36 1.66
CA THR A 43 -16.87 1.41 1.64
C THR A 43 -17.00 2.05 0.27
N VAL A 44 -18.11 2.73 0.04
CA VAL A 44 -18.37 3.47 -1.19
C VAL A 44 -18.73 4.89 -0.82
N ILE A 45 -18.09 5.86 -1.49
CA ILE A 45 -18.42 7.28 -1.37
C ILE A 45 -19.09 7.71 -2.67
N SER A 46 -20.39 8.00 -2.58
CA SER A 46 -21.18 8.56 -3.67
C SER A 46 -20.80 10.02 -3.94
N GLU A 47 -21.00 10.47 -5.18
CA GLU A 47 -20.74 11.85 -5.61
C GLU A 47 -19.28 12.27 -5.44
N LEU A 48 -18.36 11.31 -5.56
CA LEU A 48 -16.92 11.52 -5.47
C LEU A 48 -16.23 11.01 -6.74
N ASP A 49 -15.21 11.75 -7.18
CA ASP A 49 -14.22 11.33 -8.16
C ASP A 49 -12.80 11.57 -7.63
N PHE A 50 -11.80 11.09 -8.34
CA PHE A 50 -10.40 11.24 -8.01
C PHE A 50 -9.96 12.72 -7.96
N PRO A 51 -10.36 13.60 -8.89
CA PRO A 51 -10.08 15.03 -8.77
C PRO A 51 -10.63 15.66 -7.47
N ALA A 52 -11.88 15.38 -7.11
CA ALA A 52 -12.48 15.86 -5.86
C ALA A 52 -11.80 15.25 -4.63
N LEU A 53 -11.49 13.96 -4.67
CA LEU A 53 -10.75 13.26 -3.61
C LEU A 53 -9.37 13.91 -3.40
N GLN A 54 -8.60 14.11 -4.46
CA GLN A 54 -7.28 14.78 -4.39
C GLN A 54 -7.40 16.20 -3.85
N ARG A 55 -8.41 16.96 -4.28
CA ARG A 55 -8.69 18.30 -3.75
C ARG A 55 -8.98 18.25 -2.25
N ASN A 56 -9.80 17.30 -1.80
CA ASN A 56 -10.14 17.16 -0.38
C ASN A 56 -8.91 16.82 0.44
N LEU A 57 -8.06 15.88 -0.02
CA LEU A 57 -6.80 15.56 0.65
C LEU A 57 -5.85 16.76 0.72
N PHE A 58 -5.78 17.57 -0.33
CA PHE A 58 -4.98 18.80 -0.35
C PHE A 58 -5.49 19.82 0.68
N GLN A 59 -6.81 20.07 0.70
CA GLN A 59 -7.44 20.95 1.68
C GLN A 59 -7.23 20.47 3.11
N HIS A 60 -7.39 19.17 3.34
CA HIS A 60 -7.17 18.56 4.65
C HIS A 60 -5.71 18.71 5.09
N ARG A 61 -4.74 18.47 4.21
CA ARG A 61 -3.31 18.68 4.52
C ARG A 61 -3.02 20.14 4.87
N ALA A 62 -3.60 21.09 4.16
CA ALA A 62 -3.41 22.51 4.43
C ALA A 62 -3.95 22.93 5.80
N ALA A 63 -5.03 22.31 6.26
CA ALA A 63 -5.66 22.60 7.55
C ALA A 63 -5.05 21.82 8.72
N CYS A 64 -4.75 20.54 8.53
CA CYS A 64 -4.37 19.60 9.59
C CYS A 64 -2.88 19.24 9.59
N GLY A 65 -2.11 19.71 8.61
CA GLY A 65 -0.67 19.46 8.50
C GLY A 65 -0.29 18.11 7.90
N SER A 66 -1.23 17.17 7.80
CA SER A 66 -1.04 15.85 7.18
C SER A 66 -2.27 15.43 6.40
N ALA A 67 -2.09 14.52 5.44
CA ALA A 67 -3.18 13.83 4.75
C ALA A 67 -2.61 12.58 4.05
N PRO A 68 -3.43 11.53 3.85
CA PRO A 68 -3.04 10.36 3.08
C PRO A 68 -2.43 10.70 1.72
N ARG A 69 -1.43 9.93 1.30
CA ARG A 69 -0.81 10.07 -0.02
C ARG A 69 -1.65 9.33 -1.05
N PHE A 70 -2.15 10.07 -2.04
CA PHE A 70 -2.84 9.51 -3.20
C PHE A 70 -1.86 9.19 -4.32
N VAL A 71 -1.99 7.99 -4.89
CA VAL A 71 -1.14 7.49 -5.99
C VAL A 71 -2.03 6.84 -7.04
N MET A 72 -2.03 7.38 -8.26
CA MET A 72 -2.63 6.68 -9.40
C MET A 72 -1.75 5.52 -9.84
N HIS A 73 -2.38 4.42 -10.26
CA HIS A 73 -1.66 3.29 -10.84
C HIS A 73 -1.23 3.61 -12.26
N GLU A 74 -0.06 3.11 -12.68
CA GLU A 74 0.48 3.40 -14.00
C GLU A 74 -0.42 2.81 -15.10
N GLY A 75 -0.77 3.63 -16.10
CA GLY A 75 -1.64 3.22 -17.21
C GLY A 75 -3.14 3.16 -16.85
N GLU A 76 -3.51 3.38 -15.59
CA GLU A 76 -4.89 3.29 -15.12
C GLU A 76 -5.48 4.67 -14.84
N THR A 77 -6.75 4.87 -15.22
CA THR A 77 -7.49 6.11 -14.96
C THR A 77 -8.59 5.96 -13.92
N ALA A 78 -8.94 4.72 -13.58
CA ALA A 78 -10.00 4.39 -12.63
C ALA A 78 -9.48 3.71 -11.35
N TYR A 79 -8.17 3.45 -11.26
CA TYR A 79 -7.54 2.78 -10.13
C TYR A 79 -6.47 3.64 -9.49
N ALA A 80 -6.49 3.71 -8.18
CA ALA A 80 -5.52 4.43 -7.38
C ALA A 80 -5.38 3.79 -5.99
N SER A 81 -4.38 4.22 -5.23
CA SER A 81 -4.24 3.86 -3.82
C SER A 81 -4.06 5.08 -2.94
N LEU A 82 -4.53 4.99 -1.71
CA LEU A 82 -4.17 5.84 -0.59
C LEU A 82 -3.21 5.10 0.32
N PHE A 83 -2.19 5.81 0.77
CA PHE A 83 -1.31 5.37 1.84
C PHE A 83 -1.48 6.32 3.00
N GLU A 84 -1.65 5.79 4.22
CA GLU A 84 -1.76 6.60 5.44
C GLU A 84 -0.58 7.56 5.60
N THR A 85 0.62 7.07 5.29
CA THR A 85 1.86 7.86 5.36
C THR A 85 2.06 8.74 4.13
N ALA A 86 2.66 9.91 4.36
CA ALA A 86 3.06 10.83 3.30
C ALA A 86 4.26 10.30 2.49
N ASP A 87 5.13 9.49 3.10
CA ASP A 87 6.34 8.97 2.48
C ASP A 87 6.17 7.52 2.00
N THR A 88 7.14 6.99 1.27
CA THR A 88 7.20 5.57 0.92
C THR A 88 7.94 4.82 2.03
N PRO A 89 7.27 3.96 2.81
CA PRO A 89 7.89 3.24 3.91
C PRO A 89 8.71 2.05 3.39
N GLU A 90 9.71 1.62 4.17
CA GLU A 90 10.53 0.43 3.87
C GLU A 90 9.75 -0.89 4.09
N SER A 91 8.70 -0.83 4.92
CA SER A 91 7.78 -1.93 5.24
C SER A 91 6.36 -1.38 5.38
N TYR A 92 5.37 -2.17 4.96
CA TYR A 92 3.94 -1.85 5.08
C TYR A 92 3.27 -2.56 6.25
N GLU A 93 4.03 -3.20 7.14
CA GLU A 93 3.49 -3.92 8.29
C GLU A 93 2.59 -3.05 9.19
N ASP A 94 3.01 -1.80 9.46
CA ASP A 94 2.26 -0.87 10.31
C ASP A 94 1.49 0.21 9.52
N VAL A 95 1.26 -0.04 8.22
CA VAL A 95 0.70 0.98 7.31
C VAL A 95 -0.70 0.58 6.87
N VAL A 96 -1.66 1.50 7.02
CA VAL A 96 -2.97 1.33 6.39
C VAL A 96 -2.89 1.77 4.93
N ILE A 97 -3.31 0.87 4.04
CA ILE A 97 -3.43 1.11 2.60
C ILE A 97 -4.90 1.10 2.24
N ALA A 98 -5.31 1.94 1.30
CA ALA A 98 -6.64 1.84 0.70
C ALA A 98 -6.52 1.75 -0.82
N ASP A 99 -7.14 0.77 -1.45
CA ASP A 99 -7.29 0.74 -2.90
C ASP A 99 -8.61 1.39 -3.31
N LEU A 100 -8.55 2.16 -4.39
CA LEU A 100 -9.62 3.00 -4.87
C LEU A 100 -10.03 2.55 -6.27
N ILE A 101 -11.35 2.42 -6.48
CA ILE A 101 -11.94 2.21 -7.80
C ILE A 101 -12.95 3.31 -8.07
N GLN A 102 -12.72 4.12 -9.10
CA GLN A 102 -13.67 5.12 -9.55
C GLN A 102 -14.66 4.52 -10.55
N TYR A 103 -15.95 4.66 -10.24
CA TYR A 103 -17.04 4.38 -11.15
C TYR A 103 -17.58 5.71 -11.69
N PRO A 104 -17.52 5.95 -13.02
CA PRO A 104 -18.09 7.14 -13.62
C PRO A 104 -19.61 7.14 -13.47
N ASP A 105 -20.20 8.32 -13.67
CA ASP A 105 -21.64 8.46 -13.69
C ASP A 105 -22.29 7.55 -14.74
N SER A 106 -23.43 6.98 -14.40
CA SER A 106 -24.16 6.04 -15.25
C SER A 106 -25.65 6.15 -15.00
N TRP A 107 -26.46 5.71 -15.96
CA TRP A 107 -27.91 5.71 -15.81
C TRP A 107 -28.43 4.88 -14.62
N ARG A 108 -27.62 3.95 -14.09
CA ARG A 108 -28.00 3.10 -12.94
C ARG A 108 -27.63 3.70 -11.59
N ALA A 109 -26.60 4.53 -11.54
CA ALA A 109 -26.04 5.03 -10.29
C ALA A 109 -25.09 6.20 -10.56
N PRO A 110 -25.05 7.18 -9.63
CA PRO A 110 -24.15 8.31 -9.73
C PRO A 110 -22.69 7.88 -9.67
N MET A 111 -21.84 8.83 -10.06
CA MET A 111 -20.40 8.76 -9.87
C MET A 111 -20.05 8.44 -8.43
N ARG A 112 -19.09 7.54 -8.22
CA ARG A 112 -18.71 7.06 -6.88
C ARG A 112 -17.31 6.47 -6.88
N VAL A 113 -16.68 6.46 -5.72
CA VAL A 113 -15.41 5.77 -5.49
C VAL A 113 -15.64 4.65 -4.47
N ALA A 114 -15.34 3.42 -4.86
CA ALA A 114 -15.20 2.31 -3.92
C ALA A 114 -13.80 2.32 -3.31
N ILE A 115 -13.73 2.00 -2.02
CA ILE A 115 -12.51 2.05 -1.23
C ILE A 115 -12.41 0.76 -0.42
N SER A 116 -11.31 0.04 -0.58
CA SER A 116 -10.99 -1.18 0.18
C SER A 116 -9.76 -0.92 1.04
N PHE A 117 -9.89 -1.05 2.36
CA PHE A 117 -8.81 -0.80 3.31
C PHE A 117 -8.10 -2.08 3.71
N TYR A 118 -6.77 -2.05 3.71
CA TYR A 118 -5.90 -3.16 4.07
C TYR A 118 -4.91 -2.75 5.15
N SER A 119 -4.61 -3.67 6.05
CA SER A 119 -3.57 -3.53 7.06
C SER A 119 -3.15 -4.91 7.55
N TYR A 120 -1.88 -5.08 7.91
CA TYR A 120 -1.39 -6.34 8.46
C TYR A 120 -2.05 -6.65 9.81
N TYR A 121 -2.23 -5.62 10.64
CA TYR A 121 -2.93 -5.69 11.91
C TYR A 121 -4.38 -5.23 11.77
N ASN A 122 -5.29 -5.81 12.56
CA ASN A 122 -6.68 -5.38 12.69
C ASN A 122 -7.04 -5.20 14.18
N ASN A 123 -6.70 -4.04 14.73
CA ASN A 123 -6.95 -3.67 16.12
C ASN A 123 -7.67 -2.30 16.18
N SER A 124 -8.01 -1.83 17.39
CA SER A 124 -8.73 -0.57 17.55
C SER A 124 -7.97 0.66 17.04
N ASP A 125 -6.63 0.62 17.06
CA ASP A 125 -5.77 1.68 16.54
C ASP A 125 -5.87 1.75 15.00
N VAL A 126 -5.78 0.61 14.31
CA VAL A 126 -6.00 0.51 12.86
C VAL A 126 -7.36 1.05 12.45
N GLN A 127 -8.41 0.72 13.21
CA GLN A 127 -9.77 1.20 12.93
C GLN A 127 -9.89 2.73 13.06
N GLN A 128 -9.19 3.33 14.03
CA GLN A 128 -9.13 4.80 14.17
C GLN A 128 -8.40 5.44 12.98
N ARG A 129 -7.30 4.84 12.53
CA ARG A 129 -6.53 5.32 11.37
C ARG A 129 -7.33 5.22 10.07
N VAL A 130 -8.07 4.13 9.85
CA VAL A 130 -9.03 4.00 8.74
C VAL A 130 -10.10 5.10 8.82
N ALA A 131 -10.66 5.34 10.00
CA ALA A 131 -11.65 6.40 10.19
C ALA A 131 -11.07 7.80 9.91
N ALA A 132 -9.83 8.06 10.32
CA ALA A 132 -9.11 9.31 10.04
C ALA A 132 -8.86 9.48 8.53
N MET A 133 -8.42 8.43 7.82
CA MET A 133 -8.26 8.45 6.36
C MET A 133 -9.59 8.75 5.65
N LEU A 134 -10.69 8.13 6.09
CA LEU A 134 -12.03 8.44 5.57
C LEU A 134 -12.46 9.87 5.89
N GLY A 135 -12.15 10.36 7.09
CA GLY A 135 -12.39 11.73 7.52
C GLY A 135 -11.68 12.75 6.61
N ALA A 136 -10.42 12.50 6.26
CA ALA A 136 -9.65 13.35 5.36
C ALA A 136 -10.29 13.47 3.96
N VAL A 137 -10.95 12.41 3.49
CA VAL A 137 -11.65 12.40 2.20
C VAL A 137 -13.04 13.04 2.29
N ARG A 138 -13.82 12.73 3.33
CA ARG A 138 -15.23 13.13 3.46
C ARG A 138 -15.43 14.52 4.04
N SER A 139 -14.56 14.93 4.97
CA SER A 139 -14.69 16.15 5.75
C SER A 139 -13.35 16.90 5.78
N PRO A 140 -12.86 17.39 4.63
CA PRO A 140 -11.59 18.09 4.58
C PRO A 140 -11.57 19.30 5.52
N GLY A 141 -10.50 19.45 6.29
CA GLY A 141 -10.34 20.52 7.29
C GLY A 141 -10.82 20.19 8.71
N VAL A 142 -11.46 19.04 8.93
CA VAL A 142 -11.76 18.56 10.30
C VAL A 142 -10.62 17.66 10.76
N CYS A 143 -9.81 18.15 11.71
CA CYS A 143 -8.70 17.40 12.28
C CYS A 143 -9.20 16.61 13.49
N MET A 144 -9.17 15.28 13.39
CA MET A 144 -9.57 14.35 14.44
C MET A 144 -8.35 13.69 15.07
#